data_AF-A0A0G1FYZ4-F1
#
_entry.id   AF-A0A0G1FYZ4-F1
#
_cell.length_a   1.000
_cell.length_b   1.000
_cell.length_c   1.000
_cell.angle_alpha   90.00
_cell.angle_beta   90.00
_cell.angle_gamma   90.00
#
_symmetry.space_group_name_H-M   'P 1'
#
loop_
_entity.id
_entity.type
_entity.pdbx_description
1 polymer ?
#
loop_
_entity_poly.entity_id
_entity_poly.type
_entity_poly.pdbx_seq_one_letter_code
_entity_poly.pdbx_strand_id
1 'polypeptide(L)'
;FFDNSNDVVDLGSGASLDFGNNGAFTHSGWIRPTTLGDYDAFVSKVVAARTGVYSYMTVFMANGRLSAYTGSAWVDICPAGSVAINSWYHVAFAYNGTTLFGYVNGQLCGSGAFTYTDTTTHNVFIGSWYVTSQIYDYNGYIDEVTVSNTARTADEIRQAYEVGLRTHPITIDFASAISHAGPLSGSGDLTFTLMATPSGYTNAGDHIYKGDNKEQLIV
;
A
#
# COMPACT_ATOMS: atom_id res chain seq x y z
N PHE A 1 -14.49 8.19 0.70
CA PHE A 1 -13.88 9.44 1.21
C PHE A 1 -14.10 9.41 2.70
N PHE A 2 -13.07 9.75 3.46
CA PHE A 2 -13.07 9.81 4.92
C PHE A 2 -12.97 11.27 5.32
N ASP A 3 -13.98 11.79 6.01
CA ASP A 3 -14.17 13.22 6.25
C ASP A 3 -13.82 13.68 7.69
N ASN A 4 -13.22 12.80 8.50
CA ASN A 4 -12.94 13.04 9.92
C ASN A 4 -14.20 13.28 10.78
N SER A 5 -15.36 12.80 10.33
CA SER A 5 -16.66 12.95 11.00
C SER A 5 -17.47 11.65 10.99
N ASN A 6 -16.84 10.55 11.45
CA ASN A 6 -17.38 9.18 11.61
C ASN A 6 -17.17 8.21 10.44
N ASP A 7 -16.33 8.56 9.47
CA ASP A 7 -15.97 7.61 8.42
C ASP A 7 -14.94 6.59 8.96
N VAL A 8 -15.39 5.35 9.13
CA VAL A 8 -14.55 4.23 9.56
C VAL A 8 -15.06 2.95 8.91
N VAL A 9 -14.13 2.09 8.51
CA VAL A 9 -14.47 0.71 8.13
C VAL A 9 -14.05 -0.21 9.27
N ASP A 10 -15.04 -0.81 9.94
CA ASP A 10 -14.83 -1.85 10.96
C ASP A 10 -14.87 -3.23 10.29
N LEU A 11 -13.73 -3.93 10.29
CA LEU A 11 -13.61 -5.30 9.78
C LEU A 11 -13.99 -6.35 10.83
N GLY A 12 -14.29 -5.94 12.05
CA GLY A 12 -14.59 -6.79 13.19
C GLY A 12 -13.36 -7.48 13.77
N SER A 13 -13.61 -8.50 14.57
CA SER A 13 -12.62 -9.32 15.30
C SER A 13 -12.61 -10.78 14.83
N GLY A 14 -12.88 -11.00 13.54
CA GLY A 14 -12.89 -12.35 12.97
C GLY A 14 -11.51 -13.01 13.05
N ALA A 15 -11.48 -14.34 13.24
CA ALA A 15 -10.23 -15.10 13.40
C ALA A 15 -9.22 -14.96 12.24
N SER A 16 -9.67 -14.58 11.03
CA SER A 16 -8.79 -14.28 9.90
C SER A 16 -7.95 -13.01 10.09
N LEU A 17 -8.29 -12.19 11.09
CA LEU A 17 -7.59 -10.96 11.47
C LEU A 17 -6.79 -11.14 12.77
N ASP A 18 -6.78 -12.35 13.33
CA ASP A 18 -5.97 -12.76 14.47
C ASP A 18 -4.68 -13.42 13.99
N PHE A 19 -3.58 -12.69 14.11
CA PHE A 19 -2.27 -13.13 13.62
C PHE A 19 -1.43 -13.78 14.73
N GLY A 20 -1.87 -13.64 15.99
CA GLY A 20 -1.13 -14.09 17.16
C GLY A 20 -0.06 -13.09 17.59
N ASN A 21 0.49 -13.27 18.79
CA ASN A 21 1.53 -12.39 19.32
C ASN A 21 2.74 -12.38 18.40
N ASN A 22 3.10 -11.18 17.93
CA ASN A 22 4.15 -11.00 16.91
C ASN A 22 3.91 -11.82 15.63
N GLY A 23 2.67 -12.15 15.31
CA GLY A 23 2.31 -12.75 14.03
C GLY A 23 2.71 -11.86 12.86
N ALA A 24 3.21 -12.46 11.79
CA ALA A 24 3.51 -11.71 10.58
C ALA A 24 2.23 -11.11 9.99
N PHE A 25 2.33 -9.91 9.42
CA PHE A 25 1.22 -9.29 8.72
C PHE A 25 1.69 -8.35 7.62
N THR A 26 0.81 -8.06 6.68
CA THR A 26 0.93 -6.91 5.80
C THR A 26 -0.42 -6.26 5.63
N HIS A 27 -0.47 -4.94 5.80
CA HIS A 27 -1.58 -4.16 5.27
C HIS A 27 -1.09 -3.07 4.34
N SER A 28 -1.81 -2.85 3.25
CA SER A 28 -1.47 -1.89 2.20
C SER A 28 -2.71 -1.31 1.57
N GLY A 29 -2.56 -0.20 0.86
CA GLY A 29 -3.65 0.42 0.11
C GLY A 29 -3.22 1.75 -0.49
N TRP A 30 -4.09 2.32 -1.30
CA TRP A 30 -3.93 3.67 -1.82
C TRP A 30 -4.50 4.68 -0.84
N ILE A 31 -3.77 5.78 -0.66
CA ILE A 31 -4.20 6.90 0.16
C ILE A 31 -4.02 8.22 -0.61
N ARG A 32 -4.94 9.16 -0.40
CA ARG A 32 -4.79 10.56 -0.78
C ARG A 32 -5.26 11.45 0.38
N PRO A 33 -4.37 11.83 1.29
CA PRO A 33 -4.72 12.65 2.45
C PRO A 33 -5.17 14.04 1.98
N THR A 34 -6.25 14.58 2.52
CA THR A 34 -6.64 16.00 2.31
C THR A 34 -6.05 16.89 3.39
N THR A 35 -5.86 16.34 4.58
CA THR A 35 -5.06 16.92 5.67
C THR A 35 -4.09 15.87 6.19
N LEU A 36 -3.08 16.30 6.94
CA LEU A 36 -2.23 15.42 7.75
C LEU A 36 -2.21 15.98 9.16
N GLY A 37 -2.83 15.27 10.09
CA GLY A 37 -2.76 15.47 11.52
C GLY A 37 -1.70 14.56 12.16
N ASP A 38 -1.41 14.81 13.43
CA ASP A 38 -0.63 13.84 14.19
C ASP A 38 -1.50 12.63 14.50
N TYR A 39 -0.98 11.48 14.10
CA TYR A 39 -1.56 10.16 14.31
C TYR A 39 -2.79 9.80 13.46
N ASP A 40 -2.96 10.37 12.28
CA ASP A 40 -4.05 10.00 11.35
C ASP A 40 -4.01 8.49 11.06
N ALA A 41 -5.01 7.74 11.51
CA ALA A 41 -4.99 6.28 11.46
C ALA A 41 -5.12 5.70 10.05
N PHE A 42 -4.22 4.81 9.68
CA PHE A 42 -4.40 3.97 8.49
C PHE A 42 -5.12 2.67 8.84
N VAL A 43 -4.47 1.80 9.62
CA VAL A 43 -5.04 0.55 10.14
C VAL A 43 -4.75 0.45 11.63
N SER A 44 -5.77 0.13 12.42
CA SER A 44 -5.66 -0.09 13.86
C SER A 44 -6.29 -1.41 14.25
N LYS A 45 -5.74 -2.08 15.28
CA LYS A 45 -6.35 -3.22 15.94
C LYS A 45 -6.49 -2.94 17.43
N VAL A 46 -7.71 -2.71 17.90
CA VAL A 46 -8.01 -2.30 19.28
C VAL A 46 -9.40 -2.72 19.70
N VAL A 47 -9.65 -2.72 21.01
CA VAL A 47 -11.02 -2.77 21.55
C VAL A 47 -11.86 -1.62 20.98
N ALA A 48 -13.11 -1.91 20.58
CA ALA A 48 -13.97 -0.92 19.93
C ALA A 48 -14.25 0.34 20.78
N ALA A 49 -14.22 0.22 22.11
CA ALA A 49 -14.34 1.34 23.03
C ALA A 49 -12.96 1.86 23.46
N ARG A 50 -12.84 3.18 23.73
CA ARG A 50 -11.60 3.81 24.24
C ARG A 50 -11.26 3.46 25.69
N THR A 51 -11.28 2.18 26.03
CA THR A 51 -11.17 1.69 27.41
C THR A 51 -10.03 0.68 27.60
N GLY A 52 -9.29 0.33 26.55
CA GLY A 52 -8.32 -0.76 26.60
C GLY A 52 -6.99 -0.52 25.90
N VAL A 53 -6.16 -1.56 25.97
CA VAL A 53 -4.83 -1.68 25.37
C VAL A 53 -4.98 -1.84 23.85
N TYR A 54 -4.09 -1.26 23.05
CA TYR A 54 -4.06 -1.46 21.60
C TYR A 54 -3.24 -2.70 21.30
N SER A 55 -3.65 -3.50 20.30
CA SER A 55 -2.75 -4.52 19.77
C SER A 55 -1.68 -3.85 18.92
N TYR A 56 -2.07 -3.14 17.87
CA TYR A 56 -1.16 -2.31 17.11
C TYR A 56 -1.90 -1.22 16.35
N MET A 57 -1.16 -0.22 15.87
CA MET A 57 -1.68 0.82 14.97
C MET A 57 -0.62 1.22 13.97
N THR A 58 -1.06 1.67 12.81
CA THR A 58 -0.24 2.36 11.82
C THR A 58 -0.90 3.66 11.44
N VAL A 59 -0.10 4.72 11.38
CA VAL A 59 -0.59 6.09 11.29
C VAL A 59 0.30 6.93 10.38
N PHE A 60 -0.25 8.07 9.98
CA PHE A 60 0.51 9.19 9.43
C PHE A 60 0.67 10.29 10.49
N MET A 61 1.77 11.03 10.42
CA MET A 61 2.03 12.20 11.27
C MET A 61 1.83 13.49 10.48
N ALA A 62 1.69 14.63 11.16
CA ALA A 62 1.42 15.92 10.51
C ALA A 62 2.52 16.33 9.51
N ASN A 63 3.74 15.84 9.71
CA ASN A 63 4.88 16.06 8.81
C ASN A 63 5.01 15.02 7.68
N GLY A 64 3.99 14.17 7.44
CA GLY A 64 4.00 13.18 6.37
C GLY A 64 4.84 11.93 6.66
N ARG A 65 5.21 11.69 7.91
CA ARG A 65 5.87 10.47 8.37
C ARG A 65 4.88 9.33 8.50
N LEU A 66 5.34 8.10 8.26
CA LEU A 66 4.65 6.87 8.64
C LEU A 66 5.22 6.37 9.97
N SER A 67 4.34 6.14 10.94
CA SER A 67 4.69 5.62 12.27
C SER A 67 3.74 4.49 12.67
N ALA A 68 4.15 3.71 13.66
CA ALA A 68 3.36 2.63 14.21
C ALA A 68 3.37 2.65 15.73
N TYR A 69 2.29 2.17 16.35
CA TYR A 69 2.16 2.02 17.79
C TYR A 69 2.08 0.53 18.15
N THR A 70 2.88 0.09 19.11
CA THR A 70 2.98 -1.32 19.54
C THR A 70 1.93 -1.75 20.58
N GLY A 71 1.06 -0.83 20.99
CA GLY A 71 0.27 -0.98 22.23
C GLY A 71 0.94 -0.33 23.45
N SER A 72 2.24 -0.04 23.37
CA SER A 72 3.02 0.55 24.47
C SER A 72 3.97 1.67 24.07
N ALA A 73 4.45 1.69 22.82
CA ALA A 73 5.43 2.66 22.35
C ALA A 73 5.21 3.00 20.87
N TRP A 74 5.62 4.22 20.51
CA TRP A 74 5.69 4.66 19.12
C TRP A 74 7.00 4.25 18.48
N VAL A 75 6.92 3.81 17.23
CA VAL A 75 8.05 3.50 16.37
C VAL A 75 7.89 4.29 15.08
N ASP A 76 8.87 5.14 14.80
CA ASP A 76 8.95 5.83 13.52
C ASP A 76 9.49 4.90 12.44
N ILE A 77 8.75 4.73 11.35
CA ILE A 77 9.09 3.74 10.31
C ILE A 77 9.71 4.43 9.11
N CYS A 78 9.03 5.43 8.54
CA CYS A 78 9.54 6.20 7.41
C CYS A 78 9.85 7.64 7.82
N PRO A 79 10.73 8.36 7.11
CA PRO A 79 11.06 9.74 7.47
C PRO A 79 9.90 10.71 7.27
N ALA A 80 10.02 11.92 7.84
CA ALA A 80 9.12 13.03 7.52
C ALA A 80 9.16 13.35 6.00
N GLY A 81 8.03 13.77 5.45
CA GLY A 81 7.88 14.04 4.02
C GLY A 81 7.72 12.79 3.14
N SER A 82 7.50 11.61 3.73
CA SER A 82 7.25 10.37 2.96
C SER A 82 5.92 10.43 2.20
N VAL A 83 4.92 11.10 2.76
CA VAL A 83 3.64 11.41 2.09
C VAL A 83 3.30 12.89 2.24
N ALA A 84 2.47 13.40 1.34
CA ALA A 84 1.99 14.77 1.37
C ALA A 84 0.49 14.84 1.04
N ILE A 85 -0.16 15.95 1.41
CA ILE A 85 -1.57 16.15 1.10
C ILE A 85 -1.84 16.23 -0.41
N ASN A 86 -3.06 15.90 -0.80
CA ASN A 86 -3.65 16.01 -2.12
C ASN A 86 -3.00 15.16 -3.23
N SER A 87 -2.08 14.26 -2.88
CA SER A 87 -1.43 13.33 -3.83
C SER A 87 -1.75 11.87 -3.48
N TRP A 88 -1.88 11.02 -4.50
CA TRP A 88 -2.08 9.58 -4.31
C TRP A 88 -0.75 8.89 -4.00
N TYR A 89 -0.76 8.03 -2.98
CA TYR A 89 0.36 7.15 -2.63
C TYR A 89 -0.16 5.74 -2.40
N HIS A 90 0.56 4.74 -2.89
CA HIS A 90 0.38 3.39 -2.38
C HIS A 90 1.28 3.20 -1.17
N VAL A 91 0.69 2.90 -0.02
CA VAL A 91 1.42 2.69 1.24
C VAL A 91 1.29 1.25 1.67
N ALA A 92 2.35 0.70 2.27
CA ALA A 92 2.31 -0.62 2.87
C ALA A 92 3.12 -0.67 4.16
N PHE A 93 2.62 -1.41 5.13
CA PHE A 93 3.36 -1.83 6.32
C PHE A 93 3.41 -3.35 6.32
N ALA A 94 4.63 -3.90 6.29
CA ALA A 94 4.87 -5.34 6.32
C ALA A 94 5.69 -5.69 7.55
N TYR A 95 5.20 -6.60 8.37
CA TYR A 95 5.82 -7.04 9.62
C TYR A 95 6.23 -8.49 9.53
N ASN A 96 7.51 -8.79 9.75
CA ASN A 96 8.05 -10.14 9.62
C ASN A 96 8.12 -10.93 10.94
N GLY A 97 7.50 -10.44 12.01
CA GLY A 97 7.58 -11.02 13.36
C GLY A 97 8.66 -10.41 14.26
N THR A 98 9.49 -9.50 13.73
CA THR A 98 10.50 -8.76 14.51
C THR A 98 10.68 -7.30 14.08
N THR A 99 10.53 -7.03 12.79
CA THR A 99 10.78 -5.74 12.16
C THR A 99 9.58 -5.35 11.33
N LEU A 100 9.11 -4.12 11.49
CA LEU A 100 8.10 -3.50 10.67
C LEU A 100 8.78 -2.67 9.59
N PHE A 101 8.40 -2.90 8.34
CA PHE A 101 8.90 -2.22 7.15
C PHE A 101 7.80 -1.34 6.58
N GLY A 102 8.12 -0.09 6.25
CA GLY A 102 7.22 0.85 5.61
C GLY A 102 7.59 1.07 4.15
N TYR A 103 6.60 1.11 3.28
CA TYR A 103 6.77 1.32 1.84
C TYR A 103 5.87 2.44 1.35
N VAL A 104 6.38 3.24 0.42
CA VAL A 104 5.64 4.27 -0.31
C VAL A 104 5.90 4.07 -1.80
N ASN A 105 4.84 3.98 -2.61
CA ASN A 105 4.89 3.76 -4.05
C ASN A 105 5.78 2.57 -4.45
N GLY A 106 5.61 1.46 -3.72
CA GLY A 106 6.35 0.21 -3.96
C GLY A 106 7.81 0.22 -3.50
N GLN A 107 8.32 1.33 -2.95
CA GLN A 107 9.71 1.46 -2.49
C GLN A 107 9.78 1.45 -0.97
N LEU A 108 10.79 0.77 -0.41
CA LEU A 108 11.04 0.78 1.04
C LEU A 108 11.45 2.19 1.48
N CYS A 109 10.69 2.80 2.40
CA CYS A 109 11.01 4.13 2.95
C CYS A 109 11.68 4.06 4.32
N GLY A 110 11.57 2.94 5.03
CA GLY A 110 12.29 2.70 6.28
C GLY A 110 11.75 1.49 7.04
N SER A 111 12.33 1.25 8.22
CA SER A 111 12.00 0.10 9.05
C SER A 111 12.36 0.33 10.51
N GLY A 112 11.68 -0.34 11.42
CA GLY A 112 11.97 -0.29 12.85
C GLY A 112 11.71 -1.62 13.55
N ALA A 113 12.43 -1.86 14.65
CA ALA A 113 12.11 -2.96 15.56
C ALA A 113 10.70 -2.75 16.09
N PHE A 114 9.88 -3.79 16.01
CA PHE A 114 8.47 -3.71 16.34
C PHE A 114 8.06 -5.03 17.00
N THR A 115 7.27 -4.94 18.06
CA THR A 115 6.70 -6.10 18.74
C THR A 115 5.33 -5.73 19.25
N TYR A 116 4.35 -6.61 19.13
CA TYR A 116 2.99 -6.34 19.56
C TYR A 116 2.32 -7.57 20.18
N THR A 117 1.33 -7.31 21.04
CA THR A 117 0.48 -8.34 21.64
C THR A 117 -0.85 -8.36 20.89
N ASP A 118 -1.21 -9.52 20.36
CA ASP A 118 -2.48 -9.69 19.68
C ASP A 118 -3.58 -10.06 20.67
N THR A 119 -4.76 -9.47 20.49
CA THR A 119 -5.93 -9.75 21.32
C THR A 119 -7.09 -10.07 20.40
N THR A 120 -7.66 -11.27 20.55
CA THR A 120 -8.70 -11.80 19.65
C THR A 120 -10.05 -11.08 19.76
N THR A 121 -10.26 -10.28 20.80
CA THR A 121 -11.48 -9.47 20.97
C THR A 121 -11.33 -8.06 20.41
N HIS A 122 -10.16 -7.69 19.88
CA HIS A 122 -9.93 -6.40 19.26
C HIS A 122 -10.40 -6.41 17.81
N ASN A 123 -11.14 -5.36 17.44
CA ASN A 123 -11.56 -5.15 16.06
C ASN A 123 -10.42 -4.52 15.25
N VAL A 124 -10.41 -4.80 13.94
CA VAL A 124 -9.54 -4.09 13.00
C VAL A 124 -10.34 -2.97 12.34
N PHE A 125 -9.82 -1.75 12.41
CA PHE A 125 -10.40 -0.57 11.78
C PHE A 125 -9.49 -0.03 10.68
N ILE A 126 -10.10 0.52 9.63
CA ILE A 126 -9.44 1.32 8.60
C ILE A 126 -9.91 2.76 8.75
N GLY A 127 -8.95 3.69 8.74
CA GLY A 127 -9.22 5.14 8.76
C GLY A 127 -9.56 5.72 10.13
N SER A 128 -9.54 4.93 11.21
CA SER A 128 -9.83 5.41 12.57
C SER A 128 -9.04 4.65 13.63
N TRP A 129 -8.82 5.34 14.76
CA TRP A 129 -8.25 4.74 15.96
C TRP A 129 -9.22 3.79 16.65
N TYR A 130 -10.48 4.21 16.83
CA TYR A 130 -11.57 3.45 17.46
C TYR A 130 -12.89 4.22 17.24
N VAL A 131 -14.02 3.53 17.29
CA VAL A 131 -15.32 4.07 16.86
C VAL A 131 -15.91 5.20 17.73
N THR A 132 -15.44 5.41 18.96
CA THR A 132 -16.10 6.34 19.91
C THR A 132 -15.50 7.75 19.99
N SER A 133 -14.45 8.10 19.23
CA SER A 133 -13.87 9.46 19.27
C SER A 133 -13.04 9.77 18.01
N GLN A 134 -13.19 11.00 17.52
CA GLN A 134 -12.75 11.45 16.19
C GLN A 134 -11.40 12.21 16.20
N ILE A 135 -10.58 12.06 17.25
CA ILE A 135 -9.42 12.94 17.44
C ILE A 135 -8.27 12.60 16.47
N TYR A 136 -8.27 11.40 15.91
CA TYR A 136 -7.15 10.86 15.12
C TYR A 136 -7.63 10.05 13.89
N ASP A 137 -8.83 10.37 13.39
CA ASP A 137 -9.37 9.73 12.20
C ASP A 137 -8.66 10.27 10.96
N TYR A 138 -8.49 9.40 9.97
CA TYR A 138 -7.90 9.79 8.71
C TYR A 138 -8.84 10.71 7.93
N ASN A 139 -8.25 11.71 7.26
CA ASN A 139 -8.99 12.64 6.43
C ASN A 139 -8.46 12.59 5.00
N GLY A 140 -9.28 12.11 4.08
CA GLY A 140 -8.95 12.00 2.67
C GLY A 140 -9.55 10.78 1.99
N TYR A 141 -8.89 10.29 0.95
CA TYR A 141 -9.31 9.09 0.23
C TYR A 141 -8.44 7.91 0.66
N ILE A 142 -9.08 6.75 0.80
CA ILE A 142 -8.43 5.44 0.97
C ILE A 142 -9.09 4.53 -0.07
N ASP A 143 -8.29 3.73 -0.77
CA ASP A 143 -8.77 2.76 -1.76
C ASP A 143 -7.92 1.49 -1.79
N GLU A 144 -8.48 0.41 -2.33
CA GLU A 144 -7.84 -0.91 -2.52
C GLU A 144 -7.09 -1.45 -1.28
N VAL A 145 -7.67 -1.28 -0.08
CA VAL A 145 -7.03 -1.76 1.15
C VAL A 145 -6.98 -3.28 1.17
N THR A 146 -5.80 -3.81 1.47
CA THR A 146 -5.58 -5.23 1.74
C THR A 146 -5.00 -5.40 3.14
N VAL A 147 -5.45 -6.45 3.84
CA VAL A 147 -4.91 -6.88 5.14
C VAL A 147 -4.65 -8.38 5.03
N SER A 148 -3.46 -8.83 5.42
CA SER A 148 -3.02 -10.22 5.30
C SER A 148 -2.17 -10.64 6.49
N ASN A 149 -2.19 -11.93 6.81
CA ASN A 149 -1.41 -12.57 7.87
C ASN A 149 -0.01 -13.02 7.40
N THR A 150 0.50 -12.41 6.33
CA THR A 150 1.79 -12.76 5.72
C THR A 150 2.63 -11.49 5.58
N ALA A 151 3.92 -11.58 5.89
CA ALA A 151 4.87 -10.52 5.59
C ALA A 151 5.19 -10.55 4.09
N ARG A 152 4.60 -9.64 3.32
CA ARG A 152 4.89 -9.52 1.89
C ARG A 152 6.31 -9.01 1.69
N THR A 153 6.95 -9.55 0.67
CA THR A 153 8.27 -9.15 0.21
C THR A 153 8.21 -7.78 -0.48
N ALA A 154 9.36 -7.12 -0.62
CA ALA A 154 9.45 -5.86 -1.35
C ALA A 154 8.97 -6.00 -2.80
N ASP A 155 9.24 -7.13 -3.46
CA ASP A 155 8.76 -7.38 -4.83
C ASP A 155 7.24 -7.55 -4.91
N GLU A 156 6.61 -8.24 -3.96
CA GLU A 156 5.15 -8.37 -3.91
C GLU A 156 4.47 -7.02 -3.65
N ILE A 157 5.06 -6.17 -2.80
CA ILE A 157 4.56 -4.83 -2.52
C ILE A 157 4.72 -3.92 -3.75
N ARG A 158 5.85 -4.02 -4.45
CA ARG A 158 6.06 -3.31 -5.72
C ARG A 158 5.05 -3.75 -6.78
N GLN A 159 4.81 -5.06 -6.91
CA GLN A 159 3.80 -5.59 -7.83
C GLN A 159 2.40 -5.08 -7.50
N ALA A 160 2.01 -5.06 -6.21
CA ALA A 160 0.73 -4.51 -5.78
C ALA A 160 0.58 -3.02 -6.18
N TYR A 161 1.63 -2.21 -5.99
CA TYR A 161 1.66 -0.83 -6.46
C TYR A 161 1.49 -0.71 -7.98
N GLU A 162 2.27 -1.48 -8.75
CA GLU A 162 2.21 -1.46 -10.22
C GLU A 162 0.85 -1.90 -10.77
N VAL A 163 0.21 -2.89 -10.13
CA VAL A 163 -1.15 -3.32 -10.48
C VAL A 163 -2.18 -2.25 -10.17
N GLY A 164 -2.10 -1.59 -9.01
CA GLY A 164 -3.00 -0.50 -8.64
C GLY A 164 -2.90 0.73 -9.56
N LEU A 165 -1.72 0.98 -10.15
CA LEU A 165 -1.58 2.00 -11.20
C LEU A 165 -2.39 1.64 -12.45
N ARG A 166 -2.56 0.35 -12.75
CA ARG A 166 -3.26 -0.17 -13.95
C ARG A 166 -4.78 -0.28 -13.77
N THR A 167 -5.28 -0.34 -12.54
CA THR A 167 -6.73 -0.34 -12.24
C THR A 167 -7.38 1.04 -12.45
N HIS A 168 -6.56 2.06 -12.69
CA HIS A 168 -6.94 3.40 -13.16
C HIS A 168 -6.57 3.53 -14.64
N PRO A 169 -7.32 4.28 -15.48
CA PRO A 169 -7.03 4.35 -16.91
C PRO A 169 -5.62 4.86 -17.17
N ILE A 170 -4.73 3.95 -17.55
CA ILE A 170 -3.40 4.26 -18.07
C ILE A 170 -3.46 4.27 -19.59
N THR A 171 -3.10 5.40 -20.18
CA THR A 171 -2.76 5.43 -21.60
C THR A 171 -1.36 4.82 -21.73
N ILE A 172 -1.30 3.56 -22.19
CA ILE A 172 -0.04 2.98 -22.67
C ILE A 172 0.17 3.56 -24.08
N ASP A 173 0.86 4.69 -24.14
CA ASP A 173 1.26 5.27 -25.42
C ASP A 173 2.50 4.51 -25.90
N PHE A 174 2.29 3.57 -26.82
CA PHE A 174 3.41 2.97 -27.53
C PHE A 174 3.95 4.05 -28.47
N ALA A 175 5.09 4.64 -28.15
CA ALA A 175 5.83 5.47 -29.09
C ALA A 175 6.08 4.64 -30.35
N SER A 176 5.28 4.88 -31.38
CA SER A 176 5.33 4.12 -32.62
C SER A 176 6.64 4.41 -33.36
N ALA A 177 7.58 3.50 -33.19
CA ALA A 177 8.56 3.20 -34.21
C ALA A 177 8.67 1.68 -34.27
N ILE A 178 7.90 1.07 -35.17
CA ILE A 178 8.14 -0.32 -35.57
C ILE A 178 9.52 -0.33 -36.21
N SER A 179 10.55 -0.80 -35.50
CA SER A 179 11.88 -0.98 -36.08
C SER A 179 11.94 -2.30 -36.86
N HIS A 180 11.10 -2.42 -37.89
CA HIS A 180 11.31 -3.41 -38.93
C HIS A 180 11.11 -2.73 -40.28
N ALA A 181 12.15 -2.78 -41.11
CA ALA A 181 12.12 -2.22 -42.46
C ALA A 181 11.40 -3.20 -43.40
N GLY A 182 10.06 -3.29 -43.30
CA GLY A 182 9.24 -4.03 -44.27
C GLY A 182 7.94 -4.61 -43.74
N PRO A 183 7.01 -5.03 -44.63
CA PRO A 183 5.80 -5.75 -44.24
C PRO A 183 6.16 -7.16 -43.75
N LEU A 184 5.60 -7.57 -42.61
CA LEU A 184 5.80 -8.90 -41.99
C LEU A 184 5.17 -10.07 -42.78
N SER A 185 4.58 -9.80 -43.95
CA SER A 185 3.98 -10.83 -44.80
C SER A 185 5.07 -11.71 -45.42
N GLY A 186 5.14 -12.97 -44.98
CA GLY A 186 6.05 -13.98 -45.55
C GLY A 186 7.49 -13.96 -45.02
N SER A 187 7.78 -13.18 -43.98
CA SER A 187 9.06 -13.24 -43.26
C SER A 187 9.08 -14.47 -42.33
N GLY A 188 10.17 -15.26 -42.36
CA GLY A 188 10.43 -16.28 -41.34
C GLY A 188 10.89 -15.70 -40.00
N ASP A 189 11.15 -14.40 -39.96
CA ASP A 189 11.49 -13.63 -38.78
C ASP A 189 10.22 -12.98 -38.22
N LEU A 190 9.81 -13.43 -37.03
CA LEU A 190 8.65 -12.95 -36.27
C LEU A 190 9.08 -12.01 -35.13
N THR A 191 10.34 -11.55 -35.14
CA THR A 191 10.84 -10.69 -34.07
C THR A 191 10.35 -9.27 -34.24
N PHE A 192 9.95 -8.66 -33.13
CA PHE A 192 9.72 -7.23 -33.04
C PHE A 192 10.37 -6.71 -31.75
N THR A 193 10.87 -5.48 -31.81
CA THR A 193 11.55 -4.83 -30.68
C THR A 193 10.69 -3.66 -30.20
N LEU A 194 10.32 -3.66 -28.91
CA LEU A 194 9.76 -2.49 -28.23
C LEU A 194 10.91 -1.67 -27.67
N MET A 195 11.06 -0.43 -28.11
CA MET A 195 11.94 0.53 -27.44
C MET A 195 11.11 1.52 -26.65
N ALA A 196 11.30 1.57 -25.33
CA ALA A 196 10.69 2.57 -24.47
C ALA A 196 11.62 3.78 -24.35
N THR A 197 11.09 4.99 -24.55
CA THR A 197 11.75 6.27 -24.24
C THR A 197 10.69 7.23 -23.67
N PRO A 198 10.98 8.04 -22.64
CA PRO A 198 10.54 7.73 -21.27
C PRO A 198 9.58 8.76 -20.63
N SER A 199 8.83 8.28 -19.63
CA SER A 199 8.92 8.82 -18.26
C SER A 199 8.96 7.64 -17.28
N GLY A 200 10.14 7.30 -16.75
CA GLY A 200 10.31 6.28 -15.70
C GLY A 200 10.99 4.95 -16.09
N TYR A 201 11.38 4.75 -17.35
CA TYR A 201 11.96 3.47 -17.81
C TYR A 201 13.47 3.57 -18.05
N THR A 202 14.22 2.55 -17.63
CA THR A 202 15.69 2.50 -17.76
C THR A 202 16.15 1.66 -18.94
N ASN A 203 15.36 0.66 -19.37
CA ASN A 203 15.67 -0.21 -20.50
C ASN A 203 14.44 -0.59 -21.35
N ALA A 204 14.69 -0.98 -22.60
CA ALA A 204 13.70 -1.58 -23.48
C ALA A 204 13.24 -2.94 -22.93
N GLY A 205 11.93 -3.11 -22.74
CA GLY A 205 11.35 -4.31 -22.13
C GLY A 205 11.26 -4.29 -20.61
N ASP A 206 11.53 -3.16 -19.95
CA ASP A 206 11.17 -2.96 -18.55
C ASP A 206 9.67 -3.25 -18.38
N HIS A 207 9.34 -4.06 -17.38
CA HIS A 207 7.98 -4.48 -17.02
C HIS A 207 7.22 -5.37 -18.02
N ILE A 208 7.91 -6.11 -18.90
CA ILE A 208 7.34 -7.26 -19.64
C ILE A 208 7.84 -8.55 -18.96
N TYR A 209 6.94 -9.29 -18.29
CA TYR A 209 7.28 -10.50 -17.54
C TYR A 209 6.58 -11.75 -18.08
N LYS A 210 7.14 -12.91 -17.76
CA LYS A 210 6.64 -14.22 -18.20
C LYS A 210 5.24 -14.47 -17.60
N GLY A 211 4.19 -14.26 -18.40
CA GLY A 211 2.79 -14.34 -17.98
C GLY A 211 1.92 -13.18 -18.44
N ASP A 212 2.53 -12.10 -18.95
CA ASP A 212 1.79 -11.03 -19.63
C ASP A 212 1.21 -11.61 -20.94
N ASN A 213 -0.09 -11.95 -20.92
CA ASN A 213 -0.77 -12.49 -22.07
C ASN A 213 -0.76 -11.47 -23.21
N LYS A 214 -0.13 -11.83 -24.33
CA LYS A 214 -0.12 -11.07 -25.60
C LYS A 214 -1.49 -11.07 -26.31
N GLU A 215 -2.58 -11.17 -25.58
CA GLU A 215 -3.92 -11.24 -26.15
C GLU A 215 -4.69 -9.97 -25.82
N GLN A 216 -4.45 -8.94 -26.63
CA GLN A 216 -5.51 -8.10 -27.21
C GLN A 216 -4.87 -7.16 -28.23
N LEU A 217 -4.48 -7.72 -29.37
CA LEU A 217 -4.35 -6.97 -30.61
C LEU A 217 -5.61 -7.26 -31.42
N ILE A 218 -6.65 -6.44 -31.25
CA ILE A 218 -7.74 -6.41 -32.21
C ILE A 218 -7.19 -5.63 -33.41
N VAL A 219 -6.99 -6.35 -34.52
CA VAL A 219 -6.63 -5.80 -35.84
C VAL A 219 -7.77 -4.95 -36.37
#